data_AF-A0A954X4R4-F1
#
_entry.id   AF-A0A954X4R4-F1
#
_cell.length_a   1.000
_cell.length_b   1.000
_cell.length_c   1.000
_cell.angle_alpha   90.00
_cell.angle_beta   90.00
_cell.angle_gamma   90.00
#
_symmetry.space_group_name_H-M   'P 1'
#
loop_
_entity.id
_entity.type
_entity.pdbx_description
1 polymer ?
#
loop_
_entity_poly.entity_id
_entity_poly.type
_entity_poly.pdbx_seq_one_letter_code
_entity_poly.pdbx_strand_id
1 'polypeptide(L)'
;MSELSLRIQRLIVILCTSLYGARQDDEVIQGAADILCQDLTRELTGARPSDRYFRAVTELGQACVEGHFKSIDGVRPDEIMMPYEA
;
A
#
# COMPACT_ATOMS: atom_id res chain seq x y z
N MET A 1 -12.34 -18.45 11.62
CA MET A 1 -11.13 -18.92 10.94
C MET A 1 -10.03 -19.13 11.97
N SER A 2 -9.22 -20.19 11.86
CA SER A 2 -8.11 -20.42 12.78
C SER A 2 -7.01 -19.39 12.56
N GLU A 3 -6.40 -18.90 13.64
CA GLU A 3 -5.37 -17.85 13.65
C GLU A 3 -4.19 -18.19 12.70
N LEU A 4 -3.80 -19.46 12.68
CA LEU A 4 -2.72 -19.99 11.85
C LEU A 4 -3.04 -19.86 10.35
N SER A 5 -4.29 -20.09 9.95
CA SER A 5 -4.72 -19.94 8.56
C SER A 5 -4.57 -18.49 8.09
N LEU A 6 -4.91 -17.52 8.95
CA LEU A 6 -4.77 -16.10 8.64
C LEU A 6 -3.28 -15.69 8.51
N ARG A 7 -2.40 -16.23 9.37
CA ARG A 7 -0.95 -15.99 9.25
C ARG A 7 -0.37 -16.49 7.92
N ILE A 8 -0.77 -17.70 7.50
CA ILE A 8 -0.32 -18.27 6.22
C ILE A 8 -0.79 -17.39 5.06
N GLN A 9 -2.05 -16.97 5.06
CA GLN A 9 -2.60 -16.09 4.02
C GLN A 9 -1.83 -14.77 3.93
N ARG A 10 -1.49 -14.14 5.07
CA ARG A 10 -0.66 -12.92 5.09
C ARG A 10 0.71 -13.14 4.46
N LEU A 11 1.38 -14.24 4.78
CA LEU A 11 2.69 -14.58 4.19
C LEU A 11 2.58 -14.78 2.67
N ILE A 12 1.52 -15.41 2.19
CA ILE A 12 1.25 -15.56 0.75
C ILE A 12 1.03 -14.18 0.10
N VAL A 13 0.26 -13.30 0.74
CA VAL A 13 0.04 -11.92 0.24
C VAL A 13 1.36 -11.18 0.15
N ILE A 14 2.22 -11.22 1.17
CA ILE A 14 3.55 -10.60 1.14
C ILE A 14 4.36 -11.13 -0.05
N LEU A 15 4.42 -12.45 -0.23
CA LEU A 15 5.17 -13.05 -1.34
C LEU A 15 4.64 -12.57 -2.70
N CYS A 16 3.35 -12.67 -2.95
CA CYS A 16 2.74 -12.24 -4.20
C CYS A 16 2.95 -10.75 -4.46
N THR A 17 2.78 -9.90 -3.46
CA THR A 17 2.97 -8.45 -3.55
C THR A 17 4.43 -8.09 -3.83
N SER A 18 5.39 -8.73 -3.15
CA SER A 18 6.82 -8.48 -3.38
C SER A 18 7.25 -8.85 -4.80
N LEU A 19 6.78 -9.99 -5.33
CA LEU A 19 7.05 -10.42 -6.70
C LEU A 19 6.36 -9.53 -7.73
N TYR A 20 5.16 -9.03 -7.43
CA TYR A 20 4.46 -8.08 -8.28
C TYR A 20 5.20 -6.75 -8.34
N GLY A 21 5.52 -6.16 -7.17
CA GLY A 21 6.24 -4.88 -7.06
C GLY A 21 7.60 -4.92 -7.75
N ALA A 22 8.37 -6.00 -7.59
CA ALA A 22 9.67 -6.18 -8.25
C ALA A 22 9.62 -6.22 -9.79
N ARG A 23 8.43 -6.40 -10.39
CA ARG A 23 8.23 -6.41 -11.85
C ARG A 23 7.72 -5.08 -12.40
N GLN A 24 7.44 -4.09 -11.55
CA GLN A 24 6.91 -2.79 -11.98
C GLN A 24 8.05 -1.83 -12.26
N ASP A 25 7.86 -0.94 -13.24
CA ASP A 25 8.77 0.18 -13.51
C ASP A 25 8.33 1.48 -12.82
N ASP A 26 7.13 1.48 -12.23
CA ASP A 26 6.55 2.62 -11.54
C ASP A 26 6.95 2.62 -10.05
N GLU A 27 7.73 3.63 -9.65
CA GLU A 27 8.22 3.80 -8.28
C GLU A 27 7.09 3.93 -7.25
N VAL A 28 5.93 4.48 -7.62
CA VAL A 28 4.76 4.58 -6.73
C VAL A 28 4.18 3.20 -6.45
N ILE A 29 4.10 2.34 -7.48
CA ILE A 29 3.60 0.97 -7.32
C ILE A 29 4.60 0.13 -6.51
N GLN A 30 5.90 0.29 -6.75
CA GLN A 30 6.93 -0.35 -5.95
C GLN A 30 6.85 0.06 -4.48
N GLY A 31 6.72 1.37 -4.20
CA GLY A 31 6.58 1.90 -2.85
C GLY A 31 5.31 1.41 -2.14
N ALA A 32 4.19 1.35 -2.85
CA ALA A 32 2.94 0.80 -2.31
C ALA A 32 3.07 -0.70 -1.97
N ALA A 33 3.72 -1.48 -2.84
CA ALA A 33 3.98 -2.89 -2.60
C ALA A 33 4.88 -3.10 -1.37
N ASP A 34 5.94 -2.31 -1.22
CA ASP A 34 6.85 -2.35 -0.07
C ASP A 34 6.12 -2.01 1.25
N ILE A 35 5.36 -0.92 1.28
CA ILE A 35 4.58 -0.51 2.47
C ILE A 35 3.60 -1.60 2.90
N LEU A 36 2.88 -2.23 1.97
CA LEU A 36 1.99 -3.35 2.29
C LEU A 36 2.75 -4.54 2.88
N CYS A 37 3.91 -4.89 2.31
CA CYS A 37 4.73 -5.98 2.83
C CYS A 37 5.25 -5.67 4.24
N GLN A 38 5.68 -4.43 4.50
CA GLN A 38 6.13 -3.99 5.82
C GLN A 38 5.00 -4.05 6.86
N ASP A 39 3.79 -3.60 6.50
CA ASP A 39 2.66 -3.57 7.41
C ASP A 39 2.21 -4.99 7.81
N LEU A 40 2.05 -5.88 6.82
CA LEU A 40 1.72 -7.28 7.09
C LEU A 40 2.82 -8.02 7.87
N THR A 41 4.09 -7.71 7.60
CA THR A 41 5.22 -8.26 8.38
C THR A 41 5.16 -7.80 9.84
N ARG A 42 4.81 -6.54 10.08
CA ARG A 42 4.63 -6.00 11.44
C ARG A 42 3.46 -6.65 12.17
N GLU A 43 2.33 -6.88 11.50
CA GLU A 43 1.21 -7.62 12.09
C GLU A 43 1.61 -9.05 12.50
N LEU A 44 2.41 -9.73 11.68
CA LEU A 44 2.87 -11.09 11.95
C LEU A 44 3.89 -11.16 13.10
N THR A 45 4.77 -10.16 13.20
CA THR A 45 5.85 -10.12 14.20
C THR A 45 5.46 -9.40 15.50
N GLY A 46 4.38 -8.62 15.49
CA GLY A 46 4.00 -7.73 16.59
C GLY A 46 4.90 -6.50 16.71
N ALA A 47 5.70 -6.19 15.68
CA ALA A 47 6.63 -5.07 15.71
C ALA A 47 5.92 -3.71 15.59
N ARG A 48 6.40 -2.73 16.37
CA ARG A 48 5.91 -1.35 16.30
C ARG A 48 6.36 -0.66 15.00
N PRO A 49 5.57 0.29 14.47
CA PRO A 49 6.02 1.12 13.35
C PRO A 49 7.28 1.89 13.73
N SER A 50 8.14 2.13 12.74
CA SER A 50 9.28 3.02 12.88
C SER A 50 8.98 4.39 12.26
N ASP A 51 9.73 5.41 12.65
CA ASP A 51 9.64 6.74 12.03
C ASP A 51 9.94 6.68 10.53
N ARG A 52 10.87 5.82 10.11
CA ARG A 52 11.16 5.57 8.69
C ARG A 52 9.94 5.05 7.93
N TYR A 53 9.18 4.14 8.53
CA TYR A 53 7.95 3.64 7.94
C TYR A 53 6.93 4.76 7.75
N PHE A 54 6.68 5.58 8.76
CA PHE A 54 5.73 6.70 8.64
C PHE A 54 6.17 7.73 7.61
N ARG A 55 7.47 8.01 7.54
CA ARG A 55 8.02 8.88 6.50
C ARG A 55 7.77 8.32 5.10
N ALA A 56 8.07 7.05 4.87
CA ALA A 56 7.84 6.40 3.57
C ALA A 56 6.36 6.41 3.17
N VAL A 57 5.44 6.13 4.12
CA VAL A 57 3.99 6.20 3.88
C VAL A 57 3.56 7.61 3.51
N THR A 58 4.10 8.62 4.18
CA THR A 58 3.78 10.03 3.92
C THR A 58 4.28 10.46 2.54
N GLU A 59 5.53 10.12 2.20
CA GLU A 59 6.13 10.41 0.90
C GLU A 59 5.37 9.70 -0.25
N LEU A 60 4.96 8.44 -0.05
CA LEU A 60 4.09 7.74 -1.01
C LEU A 60 2.74 8.44 -1.17
N GLY A 61 2.10 8.82 -0.07
CA GLY A 61 0.82 9.53 -0.09
C GLY A 61 0.90 10.85 -0.86
N GLN A 62 1.99 11.60 -0.65
CA GLN A 62 2.27 12.81 -1.41
C GLN A 62 2.43 12.51 -2.91
N ALA A 63 3.21 11.48 -3.28
CA ALA A 63 3.39 11.10 -4.68
C ALA A 63 2.07 10.72 -5.37
N CYS A 64 1.17 10.02 -4.65
CA CYS A 64 -0.17 9.70 -5.15
C CYS A 64 -1.00 10.96 -5.43
N VAL A 65 -0.95 11.96 -4.54
CA VAL A 65 -1.70 13.23 -4.69
C VAL A 65 -1.13 14.09 -5.83
N GLU A 66 0.18 14.10 -6.02
CA GLU A 66 0.86 14.84 -7.09
C GLU A 66 0.63 14.25 -8.50
N GLY A 67 -0.15 13.17 -8.60
CA GLY A 67 -0.51 12.55 -9.88
C GLY A 67 0.50 11.53 -10.39
N HIS A 68 1.41 11.05 -9.53
CA HIS A 68 2.36 10.00 -9.91
C HIS A 68 1.75 8.60 -9.95
N PHE A 69 0.48 8.43 -9.53
CA PHE A 69 -0.21 7.14 -9.63
C PHE A 69 -0.82 6.93 -11.03
N LYS A 70 -0.01 6.42 -11.95
CA LYS A 70 -0.41 6.23 -13.36
C LYS A 70 -1.56 5.23 -13.56
N SER A 71 -1.80 4.33 -12.61
CA SER A 71 -2.84 3.30 -12.73
C SER A 71 -4.27 3.84 -12.76
N ILE A 72 -4.50 5.09 -12.35
CA ILE A 72 -5.81 5.76 -12.45
C ILE A 72 -5.80 6.88 -13.50
N ASP A 73 -4.74 6.99 -14.30
CA ASP A 73 -4.69 7.96 -15.38
C ASP A 73 -5.83 7.70 -16.38
N GLY A 74 -6.59 8.75 -16.70
CA GLY A 74 -7.80 8.66 -17.52
C GLY A 74 -9.08 8.22 -16.79
N VAL A 75 -9.02 7.84 -15.50
CA VAL A 75 -10.24 7.62 -14.70
C VAL A 75 -10.83 8.99 -14.36
N ARG A 76 -12.05 9.25 -14.85
CA ARG A 76 -12.75 10.49 -14.53
C ARG A 76 -13.36 10.34 -13.12
N PRO A 77 -13.08 11.26 -12.19
CA PRO A 77 -13.75 11.24 -10.91
C PRO A 77 -15.24 11.48 -11.14
N ASP A 78 -16.07 10.60 -10.59
CA ASP A 78 -17.51 10.83 -10.54
C ASP A 78 -17.82 12.01 -9.61
N GLU A 79 -18.97 12.65 -9.85
CA GLU A 79 -19.47 13.69 -8.97
C GLU A 79 -19.70 13.12 -7.56
N ILE A 80 -19.17 13.81 -6.55
CA ILE A 80 -19.38 13.43 -5.15
C ILE A 80 -20.84 13.75 -4.80
N MET A 81 -21.69 12.72 -4.75
CA MET A 81 -23.13 12.85 -4.50
C MET A 81 -23.49 13.45 -3.11
N MET A 82 -22.56 13.39 -2.16
CA MET A 82 -22.69 14.02 -0.84
C MET A 82 -21.41 14.80 -0.54
N PRO A 83 -21.29 16.02 -1.08
CA PRO A 83 -20.09 16.82 -0.88
C PRO A 83 -19.93 17.17 0.60
N TYR A 84 -18.70 17.13 1.09
CA TYR A 84 -18.38 17.71 2.40
C TYR A 84 -18.45 19.24 2.26
N GLU A 85 -19.35 19.90 2.97
CA GLU A 85 -19.33 21.35 3.11
C GLU A 85 -18.07 21.77 3.89
N ALA A 86 -17.46 22.89 3.47
CA ALA A 86 -16.25 23.44 4.05
C ALA A 86 -16.51 24.16 5.39
#